data_AF-A0A945YSR1-F1
#
_entry.id   AF-A0A945YSR1-F1
#
_cell.length_a   1.000
_cell.length_b   1.000
_cell.length_c   1.000
_cell.angle_alpha   90.00
_cell.angle_beta   90.00
_cell.angle_gamma   90.00
#
_symmetry.space_group_name_H-M   'P 1'
#
loop_
_entity.id
_entity.type
_entity.pdbx_description
1 polymer ?
#
loop_
_entity_poly.entity_id
_entity_poly.type
_entity_poly.pdbx_seq_one_letter_code
_entity_poly.pdbx_strand_id
1 'polypeptide(L)'
;MNSNIENICGISEITPDFESIASNPNFVFQPDENYTAVVLYNSEGSIINVNSWLECANYVNGGWFSNITDLINYEKRLFYSLLFIGVIATFIQFSKRYRGQKNSKI
;
A
#
# COMPACT_ATOMS: atom_id res chain seq x y z
N MET A 1 12.41 12.67 -11.85
CA MET A 1 11.91 11.29 -11.94
C MET A 1 11.31 10.91 -10.59
N ASN A 2 10.23 10.14 -10.54
CA ASN A 2 9.66 9.66 -9.27
C ASN A 2 10.60 8.61 -8.66
N SER A 3 11.08 8.83 -7.43
CA SER A 3 12.03 7.93 -6.75
C SER A 3 11.54 6.49 -6.68
N ASN A 4 10.23 6.28 -6.61
CA ASN A 4 9.65 4.95 -6.53
C ASN A 4 9.76 4.20 -7.87
N ILE A 5 9.66 4.91 -9.00
CA ILE A 5 9.82 4.30 -10.33
C ILE A 5 11.26 3.81 -10.49
N GLU A 6 12.25 4.62 -10.13
CA GLU A 6 13.66 4.19 -10.22
C GLU A 6 13.95 3.01 -9.28
N ASN A 7 13.44 3.05 -8.06
CA ASN A 7 13.64 1.99 -7.07
C ASN A 7 12.97 0.67 -7.47
N ILE A 8 11.80 0.71 -8.12
CA ILE A 8 11.00 -0.47 -8.46
C ILE A 8 11.31 -0.97 -9.87
N CYS A 9 11.34 -0.07 -10.84
CA CYS A 9 11.46 -0.39 -12.26
C CYS A 9 12.89 -0.30 -12.79
N GLY A 10 13.80 0.33 -12.04
CA GLY A 10 15.18 0.62 -12.47
C GLY A 10 15.34 1.98 -13.14
N ILE A 11 16.60 2.35 -13.39
CA ILE A 11 16.96 3.60 -14.06
C ILE A 11 16.68 3.46 -15.55
N SER A 12 16.15 4.52 -16.17
CA SER A 12 15.96 4.62 -17.61
C SER A 12 16.24 6.04 -18.09
N GLU A 13 16.69 6.17 -19.33
CA GLU A 13 16.83 7.46 -20.02
C GLU A 13 15.49 7.94 -20.60
N ILE A 14 14.48 7.06 -20.62
CA ILE A 14 13.14 7.36 -21.12
C ILE A 14 12.46 8.35 -20.15
N THR A 15 12.01 9.48 -20.68
CA THR A 15 11.09 10.37 -19.97
C THR A 15 9.65 10.03 -20.40
N PRO A 16 8.87 9.31 -19.57
CA PRO A 16 7.55 8.85 -19.96
C PRO A 16 6.54 10.01 -19.98
N ASP A 17 5.67 10.00 -20.98
CA ASP A 17 4.50 10.88 -21.06
C ASP A 17 3.25 10.11 -20.62
N PHE A 18 2.99 10.12 -19.32
CA PHE A 18 1.87 9.38 -18.73
C PHE A 18 0.50 9.93 -19.17
N GLU A 19 0.41 11.23 -19.51
CA GLU A 19 -0.86 11.86 -19.88
C GLU A 19 -1.30 11.41 -21.28
N SER A 20 -0.37 11.32 -22.24
CA SER A 20 -0.69 10.78 -23.57
C SER A 20 -1.04 9.29 -23.54
N ILE A 21 -0.40 8.51 -22.66
CA ILE A 21 -0.75 7.10 -22.44
C ILE A 21 -2.17 6.98 -21.86
N ALA A 22 -2.47 7.75 -20.81
CA ALA A 22 -3.78 7.71 -20.14
C ALA A 22 -4.94 8.18 -21.03
N SER A 23 -4.68 9.10 -21.96
CA SER A 23 -5.70 9.62 -22.90
C SER A 23 -5.91 8.73 -24.13
N ASN A 24 -5.08 7.71 -24.35
CA ASN A 24 -5.19 6.79 -25.47
C ASN A 24 -5.69 5.41 -25.03
N PRO A 25 -6.99 5.09 -25.18
CA PRO A 25 -7.55 3.80 -24.76
C PRO A 25 -7.05 2.60 -25.58
N ASN A 26 -6.42 2.85 -26.73
CA ASN A 26 -5.87 1.80 -27.61
C ASN A 26 -4.35 1.67 -27.46
N PHE A 27 -3.74 2.35 -26.48
CA PHE A 27 -2.33 2.21 -26.23
C PHE A 27 -1.99 0.80 -25.73
N VAL A 28 -0.98 0.17 -26.32
CA VAL A 28 -0.51 -1.16 -25.95
C VAL A 28 0.98 -1.11 -25.66
N PHE A 29 1.37 -1.47 -24.44
CA PHE A 29 2.77 -1.57 -24.05
C PHE A 29 3.48 -2.64 -24.88
N GLN A 30 4.67 -2.29 -25.39
CA GLN A 30 5.52 -3.23 -26.11
C GLN A 30 6.53 -3.85 -25.14
N PRO A 31 6.72 -5.18 -25.15
CA PRO A 31 7.75 -5.83 -24.35
C PRO A 31 9.14 -5.30 -24.70
N ASP A 32 10.00 -5.18 -23.69
CA ASP A 32 11.40 -4.79 -23.86
C ASP A 32 12.29 -6.02 -23.59
N GLU A 33 13.03 -6.48 -24.61
CA GLU A 33 13.73 -7.76 -24.58
C GLU A 33 14.77 -7.86 -23.45
N ASN A 34 15.33 -6.72 -23.04
CA ASN A 34 16.34 -6.64 -21.99
C ASN A 34 15.74 -6.34 -20.61
N TYR A 35 14.42 -6.26 -20.50
CA TYR A 35 13.74 -5.93 -19.26
C TYR A 35 13.34 -7.19 -18.50
N THR A 36 13.87 -7.34 -17.29
CA THR A 36 13.46 -8.42 -16.39
C THR A 36 12.03 -8.16 -15.92
N ALA A 37 11.14 -9.14 -16.11
CA ALA A 37 9.75 -9.03 -15.69
C ALA A 37 9.62 -8.69 -14.20
N VAL A 38 8.81 -7.69 -13.87
CA VAL A 38 8.54 -7.24 -12.49
C VAL A 38 7.11 -7.59 -12.12
N VAL A 39 6.91 -8.10 -10.91
CA VAL A 39 5.57 -8.33 -10.36
C VAL A 39 5.16 -7.11 -9.54
N LEU A 40 4.01 -6.55 -9.87
CA LEU A 40 3.43 -5.41 -9.17
C LEU A 40 2.09 -5.77 -8.55
N TYR A 41 1.76 -5.05 -7.48
CA TYR A 41 0.56 -5.20 -6.68
C TYR A 41 -0.13 -3.85 -6.54
N ASN A 42 -1.46 -3.85 -6.47
CA ASN A 42 -2.24 -2.66 -6.13
C ASN A 42 -2.93 -2.79 -4.78
N SER A 43 -3.47 -1.69 -4.24
CA SER A 43 -4.15 -1.63 -2.95
C SER A 43 -5.36 -2.55 -2.81
N GLU A 44 -5.91 -3.02 -3.93
CA GLU A 44 -7.05 -3.94 -4.00
C GLU A 44 -6.61 -5.42 -3.99
N GLY A 45 -5.30 -5.69 -4.01
CA GLY A 45 -4.74 -7.05 -4.04
C GLY A 45 -4.65 -7.65 -5.44
N SER A 46 -4.84 -6.86 -6.49
CA SER A 46 -4.57 -7.28 -7.87
C SER A 46 -3.08 -7.43 -8.10
N ILE A 47 -2.71 -8.37 -8.99
CA ILE A 47 -1.33 -8.70 -9.32
C ILE A 47 -1.16 -8.59 -10.82
N ILE A 48 -0.05 -8.00 -11.27
CA ILE A 48 0.32 -7.94 -12.67
C ILE A 48 1.82 -8.19 -12.86
N ASN A 49 2.17 -8.81 -13.98
CA ASN A 49 3.55 -8.98 -14.42
C ASN A 49 3.80 -8.03 -15.58
N VAL A 50 4.76 -7.13 -15.44
CA VAL A 50 5.09 -6.12 -16.45
C VAL A 50 6.42 -6.47 -17.13
N ASN A 51 6.48 -6.31 -18.45
CA ASN A 51 7.60 -6.78 -19.29
C ASN A 51 8.30 -5.64 -20.04
N SER A 52 8.06 -4.39 -19.65
CA SER A 52 8.82 -3.24 -20.15
C SER A 52 8.96 -2.17 -19.08
N TRP A 53 10.01 -1.36 -19.18
CA TRP A 53 10.23 -0.26 -18.24
C TRP A 53 9.09 0.76 -18.26
N LEU A 54 8.59 1.11 -19.46
CA LEU A 54 7.51 2.09 -19.63
C LEU A 54 6.19 1.61 -19.00
N GLU A 55 5.88 0.32 -19.14
CA GLU A 55 4.72 -0.31 -18.50
C GLU A 55 4.86 -0.27 -16.97
N CYS A 56 6.01 -0.71 -16.44
CA CYS A 56 6.27 -0.66 -15.00
C CYS A 56 6.13 0.76 -14.45
N ALA A 57 6.74 1.75 -15.11
CA ALA A 57 6.69 3.15 -14.72
C ALA A 57 5.26 3.68 -14.68
N ASN A 58 4.42 3.31 -15.66
CA ASN A 58 3.02 3.72 -15.72
C ASN A 58 2.21 3.15 -14.53
N TYR A 59 2.37 1.86 -14.23
CA TYR A 59 1.68 1.24 -13.08
C TYR A 59 2.17 1.83 -11.75
N VAL A 60 3.48 1.99 -11.56
CA VAL A 60 4.03 2.58 -10.34
C VAL A 60 3.58 4.04 -10.17
N ASN A 61 3.50 4.81 -11.26
CA ASN A 61 2.93 6.16 -11.23
C ASN A 61 1.44 6.15 -10.84
N GLY A 62 0.70 5.10 -11.22
CA GLY A 62 -0.68 4.84 -10.80
C GLY A 62 -0.84 4.29 -9.37
N GLY A 63 0.25 4.18 -8.59
CA GLY A 63 0.20 3.76 -7.19
C GLY A 63 0.38 2.25 -6.95
N TRP A 64 0.89 1.52 -7.94
CA TRP A 64 1.29 0.13 -7.77
C TRP A 64 2.67 0.02 -7.10
N PHE A 65 2.92 -1.10 -6.43
CA PHE A 65 4.14 -1.35 -5.65
C PHE A 65 4.65 -2.77 -5.88
N SER A 66 5.94 -3.00 -5.67
CA SER A 66 6.58 -4.31 -5.93
C SER A 66 6.55 -5.26 -4.74
N ASN A 67 6.17 -4.78 -3.55
CA ASN A 67 6.13 -5.60 -2.35
C ASN A 67 4.74 -5.62 -1.71
N ILE A 68 4.23 -6.81 -1.45
CA ILE A 68 2.95 -7.02 -0.78
C ILE A 68 2.91 -6.41 0.63
N THR A 69 4.07 -6.17 1.26
CA THR A 69 4.13 -5.50 2.57
C THR A 69 3.71 -4.03 2.50
N ASP A 70 3.83 -3.40 1.32
CA ASP A 70 3.45 -2.00 1.12
C ASP A 70 1.92 -1.81 1.12
N LEU A 71 1.15 -2.91 1.00
CA LEU A 71 -0.29 -2.93 1.27
C LEU A 71 -0.64 -2.68 2.73
N ILE A 72 0.27 -3.04 3.64
CA ILE A 72 0.01 -3.00 5.06
C ILE A 72 0.21 -1.57 5.52
N ASN A 73 -0.90 -0.87 5.75
CA ASN A 73 -0.85 0.43 6.40
C ASN A 73 -0.53 0.24 7.90
N TYR A 74 0.76 0.30 8.23
CA TYR A 74 1.28 0.12 9.59
C TYR A 74 0.75 1.16 10.57
N GLU A 75 0.56 2.40 10.14
CA GLU A 75 0.00 3.47 10.98
C GLU A 75 -1.43 3.17 11.38
N LYS A 76 -2.26 2.77 10.40
CA LYS A 76 -3.66 2.36 10.63
C LYS A 76 -3.73 1.13 11.53
N ARG A 77 -2.85 0.14 11.31
CA ARG A 77 -2.77 -1.06 12.16
C ARG A 77 -2.36 -0.71 13.59
N LEU A 78 -1.38 0.18 13.77
CA LEU A 78 -0.93 0.65 15.07
C LEU A 78 -2.05 1.41 15.79
N PHE A 79 -2.73 2.31 15.08
CA PHE A 79 -3.86 3.08 15.61
C PHE A 79 -4.95 2.17 16.17
N TYR A 80 -5.42 1.17 15.40
CA TYR A 80 -6.45 0.25 15.89
C TYR A 80 -5.97 -0.64 17.03
N SER A 81 -4.69 -1.03 17.02
CA SER A 81 -4.09 -1.79 18.13
C SER A 81 -4.10 -0.99 19.43
N LEU A 82 -3.69 0.28 19.38
CA LEU A 82 -3.69 1.17 20.54
C LEU A 82 -5.12 1.49 21.02
N LEU A 83 -6.04 1.72 20.09
CA LEU A 83 -7.46 1.92 20.40
C LEU A 83 -8.04 0.72 21.16
N PHE A 84 -7.78 -0.49 20.68
CA PHE A 84 -8.27 -1.72 21.31
C PHE A 84 -7.73 -1.89 22.74
N ILE A 85 -6.43 -1.66 22.93
CA ILE A 85 -5.80 -1.70 24.26
C ILE A 85 -6.42 -0.63 25.18
N GLY A 86 -6.65 0.58 24.67
CA GLY A 86 -7.28 1.67 25.42
C GLY A 86 -8.71 1.33 25.88
N VAL A 87 -9.52 0.72 25.00
CA VAL A 87 -10.88 0.26 25.34
C VAL A 87 -10.84 -0.81 26.42
N ILE A 88 -9.93 -1.78 26.33
CA ILE A 88 -9.78 -2.81 27.36
C ILE A 88 -9.37 -2.19 28.70
N ALA A 89 -8.39 -1.29 28.70
CA ALA A 89 -7.90 -0.65 29.92
C ALA A 89 -9.00 0.15 30.63
N THR A 90 -9.77 0.94 29.88
CA THR A 90 -10.90 1.72 30.42
C THR A 90 -12.01 0.81 30.94
N PHE A 91 -12.33 -0.27 30.23
CA PHE A 91 -13.29 -1.28 30.69
C PHE A 91 -12.87 -1.97 32.00
N ILE A 92 -11.58 -2.32 32.13
CA ILE A 92 -11.03 -2.88 33.37
C ILE A 92 -11.13 -1.87 34.52
N GLN A 93 -10.81 -0.59 34.29
CA GLN A 93 -10.93 0.44 35.33
C GLN A 93 -12.39 0.67 35.74
N PHE A 94 -13.31 0.71 34.77
CA PHE A 94 -14.73 0.88 35.03
C PHE A 94 -15.30 -0.30 35.82
N SER A 95 -14.99 -1.54 35.42
CA SER A 95 -15.44 -2.74 36.13
C SER A 95 -14.86 -2.84 37.55
N LYS A 96 -13.60 -2.42 37.77
CA LYS A 96 -13.02 -2.30 39.11
C LYS A 96 -13.78 -1.28 39.97
N ARG A 97 -14.09 -0.09 39.43
CA ARG A 97 -14.90 0.92 40.14
C ARG A 97 -16.30 0.41 40.49
N TYR A 98 -16.96 -0.27 39.56
CA TYR A 98 -18.30 -0.83 39.79
C TYR A 98 -18.30 -1.91 40.89
N ARG A 99 -17.31 -2.82 40.88
CA ARG A 99 -17.14 -3.81 41.96
C ARG A 99 -16.83 -3.16 43.31
N GLY A 100 -15.99 -2.12 43.33
CA GLY A 100 -15.70 -1.36 44.55
C GLY A 100 -16.94 -0.69 45.17
N GLN A 101 -17.79 -0.08 44.34
CA GLN A 101 -19.05 0.51 44.83
C GLN A 101 -20.04 -0.54 45.37
N LYS A 102 -20.09 -1.74 44.78
CA LYS A 102 -20.95 -2.84 45.26
C LYS A 102 -20.52 -3.34 46.65
N ASN A 103 -19.21 -3.48 46.88
CA ASN A 103 -18.68 -3.99 48.16
C ASN A 103 -18.81 -2.97 49.32
N SER A 104 -18.93 -1.68 49.03
CA SER A 104 -19.13 -0.63 50.06
C SER A 104 -20.59 -0.49 50.54
N LYS A 105 -21.55 -1.14 49.86
CA LYS A 105 -22.99 -1.07 50.18
C LYS A 105 -23.54 -2.33 50.86
N ILE A 106 -22.69 -3.30 51.18
CA ILE A 106 -22.99 -4.52 51.96
C ILE A 106 -22.34 -4.35 53.34
#